data_AF-A0A3A8W9L9-F1
#
_entry.id   AF-A0A3A8W9L9-F1
#
_cell.length_a   1.000
_cell.length_b   1.000
_cell.length_c   1.000
_cell.angle_alpha   90.00
_cell.angle_beta   90.00
_cell.angle_gamma   90.00
#
_symmetry.space_group_name_H-M   'P 1'
#
loop_
_entity.id
_entity.type
_entity.pdbx_description
1 polymer ?
#
loop_
_entity_poly.entity_id
_entity_poly.type
_entity_poly.pdbx_seq_one_letter_code
_entity_poly.pdbx_strand_id
1 'polypeptide(L)' 'MTGRDRGKSPEVAGKEHCILCGRLTEILKNGPVAGREYYIEGAGQLCRECYREMYAPPHRSDMVRLVDFSGLGGKRWEP' A
#
# COMPACT_ATOMS: atom_id res chain seq x y z
N MET A 1 -12.38 40.44 18.68
CA MET A 1 -11.10 39.86 19.13
C MET A 1 -11.18 38.35 18.97
N THR A 2 -10.48 37.84 17.95
CA THR A 2 -10.60 36.50 17.36
C THR A 2 -9.74 35.49 18.10
N GLY A 3 -10.31 34.33 18.45
CA GLY A 3 -9.54 33.24 19.04
C GLY A 3 -10.35 31.94 19.19
N ARG A 4 -10.84 31.39 18.07
CA ARG A 4 -11.25 29.96 18.05
C ARG A 4 -10.01 29.15 17.75
N ASP A 5 -9.30 28.77 18.81
CA ASP A 5 -8.29 27.72 18.77
C ASP A 5 -8.97 26.45 18.26
N ARG A 6 -8.81 26.16 16.97
CA ARG A 6 -9.24 24.90 16.39
C ARG A 6 -8.21 23.88 16.83
N GLY A 7 -8.52 23.24 17.96
CA GLY A 7 -7.76 22.14 18.54
C GLY A 7 -7.19 21.24 17.46
N LYS A 8 -5.87 21.25 17.33
CA LYS A 8 -5.15 20.35 16.45
C LYS A 8 -5.10 19.01 17.16
N SER A 9 -6.04 18.12 16.83
CA SER A 9 -6.12 16.78 17.43
C SER A 9 -4.76 16.09 17.30
N PRO A 10 -4.02 15.86 18.41
CA PRO A 10 -2.65 15.34 18.38
C PRO A 10 -2.57 13.84 18.04
N GLU A 11 -3.72 13.20 17.83
CA GLU A 11 -3.94 11.75 17.79
C GLU A 11 -3.50 11.06 16.48
N VAL A 12 -3.00 11.82 15.51
CA VAL A 12 -2.64 11.32 14.16
C VAL A 12 -1.13 11.24 13.93
N ALA A 13 -0.32 11.97 14.71
CA ALA A 13 1.12 12.14 14.44
C ALA A 13 1.95 10.86 14.63
N GLY A 14 1.42 9.86 15.32
CA GLY A 14 2.11 8.62 15.65
C GLY A 14 1.69 7.39 14.86
N LYS A 15 0.76 7.51 13.90
CA LYS A 15 0.20 6.35 13.17
C LYS A 15 0.75 6.19 11.76
N GLU A 16 0.91 4.96 11.33
CA GLU A 16 1.36 4.58 9.99
C GLU A 16 0.25 4.83 8.96
N HIS A 17 0.65 5.12 7.73
CA HIS A 17 -0.27 5.27 6.60
C HIS A 17 -0.10 4.09 5.67
N CYS A 18 -1.19 3.64 5.06
CA CYS A 18 -1.15 2.59 4.06
C CYS A 18 -0.29 3.04 2.87
N ILE A 19 0.71 2.25 2.49
CA ILE A 19 1.61 2.58 1.38
C ILE A 19 0.92 2.60 0.01
N LEU A 20 -0.25 1.95 -0.14
CA LEU A 20 -0.99 1.93 -1.40
C LEU A 20 -2.04 3.05 -1.50
N CYS A 21 -2.85 3.25 -0.46
CA CYS A 21 -3.98 4.19 -0.52
C CYS A 21 -3.78 5.45 0.35
N GLY A 22 -2.72 5.52 1.15
CA GLY A 22 -2.43 6.65 2.03
C GLY A 22 -3.36 6.78 3.25
N ARG A 23 -4.30 5.85 3.48
CA ARG A 23 -5.18 5.93 4.65
C ARG A 23 -4.43 5.69 5.95
N LEU A 24 -4.83 6.43 6.98
CA LEU A 24 -4.32 6.22 8.34
C LEU A 24 -4.69 4.83 8.82
N THR A 25 -3.70 4.10 9.31
CA THR A 25 -3.90 2.80 9.95
C THR A 25 -3.93 2.96 11.47
N GLU A 26 -4.39 1.94 12.19
CA GLU A 26 -4.35 1.93 13.66
C GLU A 26 -2.96 1.58 14.21
N ILE A 27 -2.00 1.32 13.32
CA ILE A 27 -0.66 0.89 13.66
C ILE A 27 0.21 2.10 13.99
N LEU A 28 0.97 2.02 15.09
CA LEU A 28 1.89 3.08 15.49
C LEU A 28 3.21 2.99 14.73
N LYS A 29 3.75 4.13 14.27
CA LYS A 29 5.05 4.21 13.60
C LYS A 29 6.18 3.66 14.48
N ASN A 30 6.18 4.07 15.74
CA ASN A 30 7.23 3.76 16.71
C ASN A 30 7.03 2.41 17.43
N GLY A 31 5.99 1.65 17.10
CA GLY A 31 5.74 0.35 17.71
C GLY A 31 6.69 -0.75 17.21
N PRO A 32 6.68 -1.95 17.83
CA PRO A 32 7.39 -3.12 17.29
C PRO A 32 6.76 -3.56 15.96
N VAL A 33 7.60 -3.95 14.99
CA VAL A 33 7.16 -4.43 13.66
C VAL A 33 6.79 -5.92 13.69
N ALA A 34 7.43 -6.69 14.57
CA ALA A 34 7.18 -8.13 14.71
C ALA A 34 5.71 -8.41 15.05
N GLY A 35 5.07 -9.29 14.27
CA GLY A 35 3.68 -9.72 14.50
C GLY A 35 2.61 -8.71 14.05
N ARG A 36 2.98 -7.63 13.34
CA ARG A 36 2.00 -6.71 12.75
C ARG A 36 1.24 -7.38 11.62
N GLU A 37 -0.08 -7.34 11.68
CA GLU A 37 -0.91 -7.68 10.55
C GLU A 37 -0.72 -6.68 9.41
N TYR A 38 -0.72 -7.18 8.17
CA TYR A 38 -0.69 -6.36 6.95
C TYR A 38 0.58 -5.49 6.78
N TYR A 39 1.64 -5.77 7.53
CA TYR A 39 2.95 -5.16 7.32
C TYR A 39 3.75 -5.98 6.30
N ILE A 40 4.34 -5.29 5.32
CA ILE A 40 5.21 -5.91 4.32
C ILE A 40 6.65 -5.51 4.61
N GLU A 41 7.49 -6.49 4.91
CA GLU A 41 8.90 -6.27 5.19
C GLU A 41 9.59 -5.54 4.03
N GLY A 42 10.26 -4.43 4.35
CA GLY A 42 10.94 -3.58 3.36
C GLY A 42 10.04 -2.63 2.58
N ALA A 43 8.72 -2.79 2.58
CA ALA A 43 7.80 -1.90 1.85
C ALA A 43 7.00 -0.98 2.79
N GLY A 44 6.54 -1.49 3.93
CA GLY A 44 5.78 -0.73 4.94
C GLY A 44 4.40 -1.29 5.25
N GLN A 45 3.58 -0.49 5.93
CA GLN A 45 2.26 -0.88 6.41
C GLN A 45 1.18 -0.77 5.34
N LEU A 46 0.30 -1.77 5.23
CA LEU A 46 -0.93 -1.71 4.44
C LEU A 46 -2.17 -1.61 5.35
N CYS A 47 -3.26 -1.08 4.80
CA CYS A 47 -4.58 -1.26 5.39
C CYS A 47 -5.13 -2.64 5.04
N ARG A 48 -6.12 -3.11 5.81
CA ARG A 48 -6.72 -4.44 5.65
C ARG A 48 -7.30 -4.65 4.25
N GLU A 49 -7.94 -3.65 3.66
CA GLU A 49 -8.53 -3.78 2.32
C GLU A 49 -7.46 -3.94 1.24
N CYS A 50 -6.43 -3.07 1.25
CA CYS A 50 -5.33 -3.13 0.30
C CYS A 50 -4.55 -4.45 0.40
N TYR A 51 -4.34 -4.95 1.62
CA TYR A 51 -3.71 -6.26 1.83
C TYR A 51 -4.55 -7.40 1.24
N ARG A 52 -5.87 -7.38 1.45
CA ARG A 52 -6.78 -8.40 0.89
C ARG A 52 -6.82 -8.37 -0.64
N GLU A 53 -6.84 -7.18 -1.24
CA GLU A 53 -6.82 -7.05 -2.70
C GLU A 53 -5.54 -7.63 -3.32
N MET A 54 -4.39 -7.40 -2.67
CA MET A 54 -3.08 -7.87 -3.14
C MET A 54 -2.83 -9.37 -2.88
N TYR A 55 -3.15 -9.87 -1.69
CA TYR A 55 -2.74 -11.21 -1.23
C TYR A 55 -3.90 -12.20 -1.08
N ALA A 56 -5.14 -11.72 -1.05
CA ALA A 56 -6.33 -12.56 -1.06
C ALA A 56 -7.25 -12.19 -2.24
N PRO A 57 -6.72 -12.13 -3.49
CA PRO A 57 -7.59 -11.89 -4.64
C PRO A 57 -8.63 -13.03 -4.68
N PRO A 58 -9.94 -12.73 -4.70
CA PRO A 58 -10.95 -13.75 -4.93
C PRO A 58 -10.69 -14.30 -6.34
N HIS A 59 -10.16 -15.52 -6.43
CA HIS A 59 -9.87 -16.31 -7.63
C HIS A 59 -10.17 -15.57 -8.94
N ARG A 60 -9.28 -14.66 -9.32
CA ARG A 60 -9.41 -13.88 -10.55
C ARG A 60 -8.33 -14.37 -11.50
N SER A 61 -8.71 -15.27 -12.39
CA SER A 61 -7.88 -15.85 -13.46
C SER A 61 -7.41 -14.83 -14.52
N ASP A 62 -7.39 -13.53 -14.22
CA ASP A 62 -7.03 -12.50 -15.17
C ASP A 62 -5.53 -12.20 -15.08
N MET A 63 -4.76 -12.99 -15.82
CA MET A 63 -3.44 -12.58 -16.30
C MET A 63 -3.56 -11.19 -16.95
N VAL A 64 -2.85 -10.19 -16.44
CA VAL A 64 -2.67 -8.93 -17.18
C VAL A 64 -1.72 -9.21 -18.35
N ARG A 65 -2.29 -9.64 -19.48
CA ARG A 65 -1.65 -9.49 -20.79
C ARG A 65 -1.75 -8.03 -21.19
N LEU A 66 -0.85 -7.19 -20.68
CA LEU A 66 -0.67 -5.84 -21.21
C LEU A 66 0.81 -5.63 -21.54
N VAL A 67 1.15 -6.07 -22.75
CA VAL A 67 1.78 -5.20 -23.74
C VAL A 67 1.43 -5.77 -25.12
N ASP A 68 0.55 -5.07 -25.82
CA ASP A 68 0.34 -5.24 -27.25
C ASP A 68 1.66 -4.84 -27.94
N PHE A 69 2.46 -5.84 -28.33
CA PHE A 69 3.75 -5.68 -29.00
C PHE A 69 3.59 -5.41 -30.50
N SER A 70 2.56 -4.69 -30.93
CA SER A 70 2.39 -4.35 -32.36
C SER A 70 3.46 -3.38 -32.91
N GLY A 71 4.55 -3.10 -32.19
CA GLY A 71 5.50 -2.05 -32.58
C GLY A 71 6.97 -2.22 -32.22
N LEU A 72 7.44 -3.33 -31.65
CA LEU A 72 8.87 -3.50 -31.38
C LEU A 72 9.41 -4.76 -32.05
N GLY A 73 10.10 -4.55 -33.17
CA GLY A 73 10.87 -5.58 -33.88
C GLY A 73 11.82 -6.30 -32.92
N GLY A 74 11.41 -7.49 -32.49
CA GLY A 74 12.22 -8.38 -31.68
C GLY A 74 13.31 -9.01 -32.55
N LYS A 75 14.57 -8.62 -32.33
CA LYS A 75 15.70 -9.46 -32.73
C LYS A 75 15.66 -10.76 -31.93
N ARG A 76 15.56 -11.86 -32.67
CA ARG A 76 15.60 -13.26 -32.23
C ARG A 76 16.83 -13.47 -31.34
N TRP A 77 16.61 -14.03 -30.16
CA TRP A 77 17.68 -14.64 -29.37
C TRP A 77 18.02 -16.00 -29.98
N GLU A 78 19.28 -16.21 -30.35
CA GLU A 78 19.85 -17.49 -30.77
C GLU A 78 20.91 -17.93 -29.75
N PRO A 79 21.04 -19.24 -29.48
CA PRO A 79 21.72 -19.80 -28.30
C PRO A 79 23.24 -19.61 -28.27
#